data_AF-A0A1Y1S8J0-F1
#
_entry.id   AF-A0A1Y1S8J0-F1
#
_cell.length_a   1.000
_cell.length_b   1.000
_cell.length_c   1.000
_cell.angle_alpha   90.00
_cell.angle_beta   90.00
_cell.angle_gamma   90.00
#
_symmetry.space_group_name_H-M   'P 1'
#
loop_
_entity.id
_entity.type
_entity.pdbx_description
1 polymer ?
#
loop_
_entity_poly.entity_id
_entity_poly.type
_entity_poly.pdbx_seq_one_letter_code
_entity_poly.pdbx_strand_id
1 'polypeptide(L)'
;MKISNLSRPQILTILITTIIVLGLIIGISVIIAVNGDIKSSQDKSKQKSTPTPKPTPKPTPTPKPTPKPTHSSTSTPTPKPKSDIEATQLFVNFMPMDDRFNNQFQTIIFRVQQNATTNNMKLVQDNNGVCLMKVVNSVRVGTDISATLSEARHITDRRIIIVIFKHMFSDEAKKTDGVYLDQIEPNVICFIHILMDFGTEKIHDCNYNNRSINEIYQAIVTYNKQMK
;
A
#
# COMPACT_ATOMS: atom_id res chain seq x y z
N MET A 1 24.70 -41.19 -30.52
CA MET A 1 25.62 -40.30 -31.27
C MET A 1 26.95 -40.24 -30.52
N LYS A 2 28.09 -40.57 -31.15
CA LYS A 2 29.39 -40.52 -30.45
C LYS A 2 29.83 -39.06 -30.28
N ILE A 3 30.13 -38.65 -29.05
CA ILE A 3 30.54 -37.28 -28.68
C ILE A 3 31.81 -36.85 -29.44
N SER A 4 32.63 -37.81 -29.89
CA SER A 4 33.86 -37.58 -30.65
C SER A 4 33.67 -36.92 -32.02
N ASN A 5 32.44 -36.88 -32.56
CA ASN A 5 32.16 -36.40 -33.91
C ASN A 5 31.51 -35.01 -33.96
N LEU A 6 31.40 -34.31 -32.82
CA LEU A 6 30.79 -32.99 -32.75
C LEU A 6 31.83 -31.88 -32.95
N SER A 7 31.46 -30.85 -33.71
CA SER A 7 32.30 -29.66 -33.86
C SER A 7 32.32 -28.85 -32.56
N ARG A 8 33.40 -28.12 -32.30
CA ARG A 8 33.54 -27.25 -31.11
C ARG A 8 32.32 -26.36 -30.82
N PRO A 9 31.65 -25.71 -31.81
CA PRO A 9 30.45 -24.94 -31.53
C PRO A 9 29.26 -25.81 -31.10
N GLN A 10 29.10 -27.01 -31.65
CA GLN A 10 28.02 -27.94 -31.24
C GLN A 10 28.20 -28.43 -29.80
N ILE A 11 29.44 -28.67 -29.38
CA ILE A 11 29.76 -29.04 -27.99
C ILE A 11 29.38 -27.89 -27.05
N LEU A 12 29.71 -26.64 -27.41
CA LEU A 12 29.38 -25.47 -26.59
C LEU A 12 27.86 -25.25 -26.50
N THR A 13 27.12 -25.39 -27.60
CA THR A 13 25.65 -25.32 -27.59
C THR A 13 25.03 -26.39 -26.70
N ILE A 14 25.55 -27.62 -26.72
CA ILE A 14 25.06 -28.69 -25.86
C ILE A 14 25.37 -28.42 -24.38
N LEU A 15 26.55 -27.88 -24.06
CA LEU A 15 26.91 -27.52 -22.68
C LEU A 15 26.02 -26.40 -22.13
N ILE A 16 25.75 -25.37 -22.94
CA ILE A 16 24.89 -24.25 -22.51
C ILE A 16 23.44 -24.72 -22.32
N THR A 17 22.90 -25.49 -23.28
CA THR A 17 21.52 -25.99 -23.19
C THR A 17 21.34 -26.97 -22.03
N THR A 18 22.33 -27.83 -21.74
CA THR A 18 22.27 -28.74 -20.59
C THR A 18 22.32 -28.00 -19.25
N ILE A 19 23.14 -26.96 -19.12
CA ILE A 19 23.18 -26.11 -17.91
C ILE A 19 21.84 -25.39 -17.69
N ILE A 20 21.23 -24.83 -18.74
CA ILE A 20 19.94 -24.14 -18.64
C ILE A 20 18.83 -25.10 -18.21
N VAL A 21 18.77 -26.30 -18.79
CA VAL A 21 17.77 -27.32 -18.45
C VAL A 21 17.94 -27.80 -17.01
N LEU A 22 19.17 -28.04 -16.55
CA LEU A 22 19.46 -28.41 -15.16
C LEU A 22 19.06 -27.29 -14.18
N GLY A 23 19.34 -26.03 -14.52
CA GLY A 23 18.93 -24.87 -13.72
C GLY A 23 17.41 -24.74 -13.58
N LEU A 24 16.66 -24.98 -14.66
CA LEU A 24 15.19 -24.97 -14.64
C LEU A 24 14.61 -26.11 -13.80
N ILE A 25 15.17 -27.33 -13.90
CA ILE A 25 14.70 -28.48 -13.12
C ILE A 25 14.94 -28.26 -11.60
N ILE A 26 16.09 -27.71 -11.23
CA ILE A 26 16.39 -27.38 -9.82
C ILE A 26 15.48 -26.24 -9.33
N GLY A 27 15.28 -25.19 -10.14
CA GLY A 27 14.40 -24.07 -9.80
C GLY A 27 12.94 -24.50 -9.58
N ILE A 28 12.39 -25.38 -10.43
CA ILE A 28 11.03 -25.92 -10.28
C ILE A 28 10.93 -26.82 -9.03
N SER A 29 11.97 -27.59 -8.72
CA SER A 29 11.98 -28.48 -7.54
C SER A 29 11.95 -27.71 -6.21
N VAL A 30 12.58 -26.53 -6.14
CA VAL A 30 12.55 -25.66 -4.95
C VAL A 30 11.16 -25.05 -4.72
N ILE A 31 10.38 -24.81 -5.78
CA ILE A 31 9.02 -24.24 -5.66
C ILE A 31 8.03 -25.28 -5.12
N ILE A 32 8.19 -26.56 -5.46
CA ILE A 32 7.29 -27.63 -5.01
C ILE A 32 7.54 -27.98 -3.53
N ALA A 33 8.78 -27.86 -3.03
CA ALA A 33 9.11 -28.15 -1.64
C ALA A 33 8.53 -27.15 -0.62
N VAL A 34 8.16 -25.94 -1.04
CA VAL A 34 7.56 -24.93 -0.13
C VAL A 34 6.05 -25.13 0.05
N ASN A 35 5.39 -25.89 -0.83
CA ASN A 35 3.94 -26.10 -0.80
C ASN A 35 3.51 -27.52 -0.40
N GLY A 36 4.44 -28.34 0.12
CA GLY A 36 4.23 -29.77 0.36
C GLY A 36 3.78 -30.20 1.76
N ASP A 37 3.89 -29.36 2.80
CA ASP A 37 3.76 -29.83 4.20
C ASP A 37 2.84 -28.98 5.08
N ILE A 38 1.57 -28.83 4.69
CA ILE A 38 0.49 -28.59 5.66
C ILE A 38 -0.71 -29.49 5.33
N LYS A 39 -0.56 -30.79 5.58
CA LYS A 39 -1.68 -31.65 5.96
C LYS A 39 -1.28 -32.49 7.17
N SER A 40 -2.19 -32.51 8.14
CA SER A 40 -2.23 -33.41 9.30
C SER A 40 -1.51 -32.94 10.56
N SER A 41 -2.27 -32.37 11.49
CA SER A 41 -2.60 -33.08 12.73
C SER A 41 -3.83 -32.47 13.39
N GLN A 42 -4.91 -33.25 13.43
CA GLN A 42 -5.86 -33.18 14.54
C GLN A 42 -5.10 -33.55 15.81
N ASP A 43 -5.10 -32.69 16.82
CA ASP A 43 -5.16 -33.20 18.19
C ASP A 43 -6.40 -32.63 18.88
N LYS A 44 -7.07 -33.56 19.55
CA LYS A 44 -8.44 -33.51 20.02
C LYS A 44 -8.36 -33.36 21.53
N SER A 45 -8.18 -32.14 22.03
CA SER A 45 -8.34 -31.84 23.46
C SER A 45 -9.69 -31.17 23.71
N LYS A 46 -10.66 -31.98 24.11
CA LYS A 46 -11.97 -31.53 24.58
C LYS A 46 -11.84 -31.13 26.06
N GLN A 47 -11.35 -29.93 26.32
CA GLN A 47 -11.34 -29.37 27.68
C GLN A 47 -12.63 -28.56 27.91
N LYS A 48 -13.52 -29.12 28.71
CA LYS A 48 -14.74 -28.48 29.22
C LYS A 48 -14.33 -27.37 30.20
N SER A 49 -14.33 -26.12 29.74
CA SER A 49 -14.23 -24.96 30.63
C SER A 49 -15.63 -24.54 31.09
N THR A 50 -15.78 -24.51 32.41
CA THR A 50 -16.94 -24.05 33.16
C THR A 50 -17.20 -22.56 32.86
N PRO A 51 -18.45 -22.11 32.63
CA PRO A 51 -18.72 -20.70 32.39
C PRO A 51 -18.46 -19.89 33.67
N THR A 52 -17.53 -18.94 33.59
CA THR A 52 -17.27 -17.95 34.64
C THR A 52 -18.47 -17.00 34.74
N PRO A 53 -18.99 -16.71 35.96
CA PRO A 53 -20.15 -15.83 36.12
C PRO A 53 -19.86 -14.41 35.60
N LYS A 54 -20.82 -13.89 34.84
CA LYS A 54 -20.84 -12.54 34.26
C LYS A 54 -20.78 -11.50 35.38
N PRO A 55 -19.81 -10.56 35.38
CA PRO A 55 -19.81 -9.48 36.37
C PRO A 55 -21.05 -8.58 36.17
N THR A 56 -21.74 -8.37 37.28
CA THR A 56 -22.93 -7.53 37.44
C THR A 56 -22.60 -6.08 37.05
N PRO A 57 -23.44 -5.39 36.25
CA PRO A 57 -23.20 -3.99 35.91
C PRO A 57 -23.22 -3.12 37.17
N LYS A 58 -22.15 -2.33 37.34
CA LYS A 58 -22.01 -1.32 38.38
C LYS A 58 -23.04 -0.20 38.14
N PRO A 59 -23.75 0.29 39.17
CA PRO A 59 -24.73 1.35 39.01
C PRO A 59 -24.09 2.64 38.47
N THR A 60 -24.77 3.19 37.48
CA THR A 60 -24.46 4.45 36.80
C THR A 60 -24.58 5.61 37.81
N PRO A 61 -23.54 6.42 38.03
CA PRO A 61 -23.67 7.61 38.86
C PRO A 61 -24.56 8.64 38.17
N THR A 62 -25.52 9.11 38.93
CA THR A 62 -26.51 10.15 38.60
C THR A 62 -25.81 11.46 38.18
N PRO A 63 -26.26 12.14 37.11
CA PRO A 63 -25.67 13.41 36.72
C PRO A 63 -25.93 14.49 37.78
N LYS A 64 -24.85 15.17 38.20
CA LYS A 64 -24.89 16.34 39.07
C LYS A 64 -25.49 17.54 38.31
N PRO A 65 -26.35 18.35 38.93
CA PRO A 65 -26.99 19.48 38.27
C PRO A 65 -26.00 20.51 37.75
N THR A 66 -26.30 20.94 36.54
CA THR A 66 -25.66 21.94 35.70
C THR A 66 -25.62 23.31 36.40
N PRO A 67 -24.45 23.97 36.52
CA PRO A 67 -24.43 25.39 36.84
C PRO A 67 -24.99 26.20 35.65
N LYS A 68 -25.96 27.06 35.97
CA LYS A 68 -26.58 28.04 35.07
C LYS A 68 -25.51 29.02 34.56
N PRO A 69 -25.28 29.15 33.23
CA PRO A 69 -24.41 30.19 32.73
C PRO A 69 -25.03 31.55 33.03
N THR A 70 -24.31 32.33 33.83
CA THR A 70 -24.50 33.75 34.05
C THR A 70 -24.42 34.49 32.73
N HIS A 71 -25.36 35.39 32.48
CA HIS A 71 -25.34 36.31 31.35
C HIS A 71 -24.07 37.17 31.44
N SER A 72 -23.07 36.83 30.62
CA SER A 72 -21.95 37.74 30.36
C SER A 72 -22.36 38.68 29.23
N SER A 73 -22.13 39.96 29.50
CA SER A 73 -22.32 41.11 28.61
C SER A 73 -21.95 40.81 27.16
N THR A 74 -22.90 41.05 26.27
CA THR A 74 -22.71 41.20 24.82
C THR A 74 -21.68 42.29 24.54
N SER A 75 -20.42 41.91 24.36
CA SER A 75 -19.51 42.67 23.52
C SER A 75 -19.93 42.44 22.07
N THR A 76 -20.21 43.55 21.40
CA THR A 76 -20.48 43.63 19.97
C THR A 76 -19.40 42.85 19.22
N PRO A 77 -19.73 41.83 18.40
CA PRO A 77 -18.72 41.15 17.61
C PRO A 77 -18.14 42.16 16.63
N THR A 78 -16.88 42.51 16.83
CA THR A 78 -16.02 43.10 15.82
C THR A 78 -16.16 42.24 14.55
N PRO A 79 -16.37 42.82 13.36
CA PRO A 79 -16.53 42.06 12.14
C PRO A 79 -15.32 41.14 11.97
N LYS A 80 -15.57 39.83 12.11
CA LYS A 80 -14.57 38.79 11.88
C LYS A 80 -14.07 38.98 10.45
N PRO A 81 -12.74 39.02 10.21
CA PRO A 81 -12.21 39.13 8.87
C PRO A 81 -12.83 38.05 7.97
N LYS A 82 -13.17 38.46 6.74
CA LYS A 82 -13.81 37.65 5.71
C LYS A 82 -13.18 36.26 5.66
N SER A 83 -13.99 35.25 6.02
CA SER A 83 -13.99 33.88 5.52
C SER A 83 -12.68 33.47 4.84
N ASP A 84 -11.71 32.99 5.62
CA ASP A 84 -10.85 31.93 5.13
C ASP A 84 -11.80 30.82 4.67
N ILE A 85 -11.89 30.57 3.36
CA ILE A 85 -12.57 29.39 2.85
C ILE A 85 -11.81 28.22 3.48
N GLU A 86 -12.43 27.57 4.47
CA GLU A 86 -11.81 26.47 5.16
C GLU A 86 -11.55 25.36 4.14
N ALA A 87 -10.28 25.15 3.79
CA ALA A 87 -9.88 24.23 2.73
C ALA A 87 -10.48 22.84 3.02
N THR A 88 -11.06 22.21 2.00
CA THR A 88 -11.65 20.88 2.18
C THR A 88 -10.54 19.89 2.56
N GLN A 89 -10.73 19.22 3.70
CA GLN A 89 -9.78 18.26 4.22
C GLN A 89 -9.96 16.89 3.54
N LEU A 90 -8.83 16.27 3.19
CA LEU A 90 -8.73 14.91 2.65
C LEU A 90 -7.95 14.06 3.65
N PHE A 91 -8.59 13.02 4.19
CA PHE A 91 -7.98 12.13 5.17
C PHE A 91 -7.28 10.97 4.49
N VAL A 92 -6.00 10.78 4.82
CA VAL A 92 -5.15 9.72 4.26
C VAL A 92 -4.31 9.10 5.37
N ASN A 93 -4.11 7.79 5.30
CA ASN A 93 -3.15 7.08 6.13
C ASN A 93 -1.96 6.65 5.26
N PHE A 94 -0.77 7.11 5.64
CA PHE A 94 0.48 6.69 5.04
C PHE A 94 1.04 5.53 5.84
N MET A 95 1.09 4.34 5.24
CA MET A 95 1.66 3.19 5.93
C MET A 95 3.17 3.42 6.16
N PRO A 96 3.71 2.93 7.29
CA PRO A 96 5.15 2.96 7.51
C PRO A 96 5.86 2.24 6.36
N MET A 97 6.88 2.92 5.85
CA MET A 97 7.79 2.44 4.83
C MET A 97 9.03 1.86 5.51
N ASP A 98 9.74 0.95 4.86
CA ASP A 98 11.11 0.66 5.27
C ASP A 98 12.03 1.86 4.94
N ASP A 99 13.13 1.99 5.69
CA ASP A 99 14.01 3.16 5.58
C ASP A 99 14.59 3.34 4.17
N ARG A 100 14.71 2.23 3.42
CA ARG A 100 15.31 2.19 2.07
C ARG A 100 14.65 3.13 1.07
N PHE A 101 13.34 3.34 1.20
CA PHE A 101 12.58 4.12 0.22
C PHE A 101 11.85 5.33 0.81
N ASN A 102 12.10 5.62 2.09
CA ASN A 102 11.37 6.66 2.81
C ASN A 102 11.52 8.04 2.14
N ASN A 103 12.72 8.42 1.69
CA ASN A 103 12.96 9.71 1.04
C ASN A 103 12.12 9.89 -0.24
N GLN A 104 11.98 8.82 -1.02
CA GLN A 104 11.26 8.82 -2.27
C GLN A 104 9.74 8.79 -2.03
N PHE A 105 9.31 8.10 -0.98
CA PHE A 105 7.94 8.17 -0.49
C PHE A 105 7.56 9.58 -0.02
N GLN A 106 8.41 10.24 0.78
CA GLN A 106 8.20 11.62 1.20
C GLN A 106 8.13 12.58 -0.01
N THR A 107 8.93 12.33 -1.05
CA THR A 107 8.86 13.09 -2.31
C THR A 107 7.50 12.94 -3.00
N ILE A 108 6.94 11.72 -3.03
CA ILE A 108 5.58 11.50 -3.56
C ILE A 108 4.55 12.23 -2.71
N ILE A 109 4.57 12.06 -1.38
CA ILE A 109 3.64 12.72 -0.46
C ILE A 109 3.67 14.23 -0.65
N PHE A 110 4.87 14.82 -0.73
CA PHE A 110 5.03 16.24 -0.97
C PHE A 110 4.36 16.67 -2.28
N ARG A 111 4.57 15.94 -3.39
CA ARG A 111 3.96 16.28 -4.68
C ARG A 111 2.43 16.10 -4.67
N VAL A 112 1.91 15.09 -3.98
CA VAL A 112 0.46 14.92 -3.77
C VAL A 112 -0.12 16.09 -2.95
N GLN A 113 0.60 16.52 -1.90
CA GLN A 113 0.23 17.68 -1.08
C GLN A 113 0.21 18.98 -1.89
N GLN A 114 1.19 19.18 -2.78
CA GLN A 114 1.20 20.31 -3.70
C GLN A 114 -0.03 20.29 -4.61
N ASN A 115 -0.34 19.14 -5.23
CA ASN A 115 -1.54 18.99 -6.05
C ASN A 115 -2.82 19.35 -5.28
N ALA A 116 -2.98 18.88 -4.04
CA ALA A 116 -4.14 19.24 -3.24
C ALA A 116 -4.19 20.75 -2.92
N THR A 117 -3.05 21.34 -2.57
CA THR A 117 -2.94 22.77 -2.23
C THR A 117 -3.33 23.64 -3.44
N THR A 118 -2.83 23.31 -4.64
CA THR A 118 -3.22 23.97 -5.90
C THR A 118 -4.72 23.85 -6.20
N ASN A 119 -5.39 22.84 -5.64
CA ASN A 119 -6.84 22.62 -5.78
C ASN A 119 -7.64 23.05 -4.54
N ASN A 120 -7.11 23.93 -3.68
CA ASN A 120 -7.77 24.43 -2.46
C ASN A 120 -8.21 23.32 -1.48
N MET A 121 -7.44 22.23 -1.42
CA MET A 121 -7.63 21.12 -0.50
C MET A 121 -6.40 20.91 0.37
N LYS A 122 -6.60 20.26 1.51
CA LYS A 122 -5.54 19.95 2.47
C LYS A 122 -5.53 18.44 2.74
N LEU A 123 -4.43 17.74 2.46
CA LEU A 123 -4.29 16.39 3.02
C LEU A 123 -4.03 16.49 4.52
N VAL A 124 -4.71 15.63 5.25
CA VAL A 124 -4.59 15.46 6.69
C VAL A 124 -4.23 14.00 6.91
N GLN A 125 -3.08 13.77 7.54
CA GLN A 125 -2.69 12.43 7.93
C GLN A 125 -3.56 11.98 9.11
N ASP A 126 -4.27 10.89 8.93
CA ASP A 126 -5.17 10.32 9.91
C ASP A 126 -5.00 8.81 9.94
N ASN A 127 -4.73 8.27 11.13
CA ASN A 127 -4.65 6.82 11.35
C ASN A 127 -5.97 6.11 11.04
N ASN A 128 -7.08 6.87 10.91
CA ASN A 128 -8.41 6.43 10.49
C ASN A 128 -8.78 6.86 9.07
N GLY A 129 -7.84 7.43 8.31
CA GLY A 129 -8.06 7.89 6.94
C GLY A 129 -8.58 6.79 6.02
N VAL A 130 -9.52 7.17 5.14
CA VAL A 130 -10.24 6.26 4.23
C VAL A 130 -9.39 5.74 3.08
N CYS A 131 -8.29 6.44 2.78
CA CYS A 131 -7.29 6.04 1.80
C CYS A 131 -6.02 5.59 2.51
N LEU A 132 -5.56 4.37 2.21
CA LEU A 132 -4.29 3.82 2.66
C LEU A 132 -3.30 3.84 1.50
N MET A 133 -2.15 4.48 1.65
CA MET A 133 -1.11 4.49 0.61
C MET A 133 0.11 3.69 1.06
N LYS A 134 0.53 2.75 0.22
CA LYS A 134 1.78 1.99 0.39
C LYS A 134 2.58 2.03 -0.90
N VAL A 135 3.91 2.01 -0.78
CA VAL A 135 4.80 1.85 -1.91
C VAL A 135 5.51 0.49 -1.86
N VAL A 136 5.67 -0.13 -3.03
CA VAL A 136 6.35 -1.41 -3.23
C VAL A 136 7.39 -1.30 -4.36
N ASN A 137 8.44 -2.11 -4.30
CA ASN A 137 9.48 -2.14 -5.33
C ASN A 137 9.09 -3.10 -6.48
N SER A 138 9.26 -2.66 -7.73
CA SER A 138 9.05 -3.48 -8.95
C SER A 138 9.85 -4.79 -8.99
N VAL A 139 10.99 -4.88 -8.30
CA VAL A 139 11.83 -6.09 -8.28
C VAL A 139 11.28 -7.17 -7.33
N ARG A 140 10.48 -6.80 -6.33
CA ARG A 140 9.91 -7.71 -5.33
C ARG A 140 8.39 -7.66 -5.28
N VAL A 141 7.75 -7.26 -6.39
CA VAL A 141 6.31 -6.95 -6.44
C VAL A 141 5.46 -8.06 -5.85
N GLY A 142 5.71 -9.33 -6.18
CA GLY A 142 4.93 -10.45 -5.63
C GLY A 142 5.01 -10.55 -4.10
N THR A 143 6.21 -10.52 -3.53
CA THR A 143 6.42 -10.63 -2.08
C THR A 143 6.00 -9.37 -1.33
N ASP A 144 6.35 -8.19 -1.86
CA ASP A 144 6.08 -6.91 -1.23
C ASP A 144 4.58 -6.56 -1.29
N ILE A 145 3.89 -6.88 -2.39
CA ILE A 145 2.43 -6.77 -2.46
C ILE A 145 1.80 -7.77 -1.49
N SER A 146 2.21 -9.04 -1.48
CA SER A 146 1.60 -10.03 -0.56
C SER A 146 1.75 -9.63 0.90
N ALA A 147 2.92 -9.13 1.30
CA ALA A 147 3.17 -8.61 2.64
C ALA A 147 2.34 -7.33 2.92
N THR A 148 2.28 -6.41 1.95
CA THR A 148 1.46 -5.19 2.03
C THR A 148 -0.01 -5.51 2.21
N LEU A 149 -0.54 -6.44 1.42
CA LEU A 149 -1.94 -6.86 1.50
C LEU A 149 -2.20 -7.58 2.82
N SER A 150 -1.27 -8.42 3.31
CA SER A 150 -1.38 -9.03 4.63
C SER A 150 -1.40 -7.99 5.76
N GLU A 151 -0.54 -6.98 5.70
CA GLU A 151 -0.50 -5.88 6.66
C GLU A 151 -1.79 -5.05 6.59
N ALA A 152 -2.25 -4.72 5.38
CA ALA A 152 -3.45 -3.93 5.14
C ALA A 152 -4.75 -4.66 5.54
N ARG A 153 -4.81 -6.00 5.43
CA ARG A 153 -5.94 -6.82 5.90
C ARG A 153 -6.20 -6.64 7.41
N HIS A 154 -5.15 -6.39 8.20
CA HIS A 154 -5.28 -6.10 9.63
C HIS A 154 -5.70 -4.64 9.93
N ILE A 155 -5.73 -3.77 8.90
CA ILE A 155 -5.93 -2.32 9.00
C ILE A 155 -7.33 -1.85 8.49
N THR A 156 -8.29 -2.77 8.24
CA THR A 156 -9.76 -2.53 8.07
C THR A 156 -10.29 -2.17 6.65
N ASP A 157 -11.61 -1.92 6.55
CA ASP A 157 -12.49 -1.62 5.38
C ASP A 157 -12.12 -0.44 4.46
N ARG A 158 -10.86 -0.01 4.46
CA ARG A 158 -10.37 1.20 3.79
C ARG A 158 -9.95 0.90 2.36
N ARG A 159 -9.87 1.94 1.53
CA ARG A 159 -9.41 1.80 0.15
C ARG A 159 -7.90 1.96 0.05
N ILE A 160 -7.25 1.04 -0.64
CA ILE A 160 -5.78 0.93 -0.68
C ILE A 160 -5.25 1.35 -2.06
N ILE A 161 -4.37 2.34 -2.06
CA ILE A 161 -3.58 2.78 -3.21
C ILE A 161 -2.19 2.14 -3.08
N ILE A 162 -1.80 1.35 -4.08
CA ILE A 162 -0.47 0.73 -4.12
C ILE A 162 0.37 1.45 -5.16
N VAL A 163 1.45 2.07 -4.72
CA VAL A 163 2.44 2.72 -5.58
C VAL A 163 3.57 1.74 -5.87
N ILE A 164 3.95 1.56 -7.13
CA ILE A 164 5.00 0.62 -7.55
C ILE A 164 6.15 1.42 -8.14
N PHE A 165 7.34 1.33 -7.53
CA PHE A 165 8.54 1.91 -8.09
C PHE A 165 9.11 1.06 -9.21
N LYS A 166 9.17 1.61 -10.42
CA LYS A 166 9.69 0.94 -11.62
C LYS A 166 11.04 1.52 -12.03
N HIS A 167 11.99 0.61 -12.29
CA HIS A 167 13.29 0.98 -12.88
C HIS A 167 13.11 1.34 -14.36
N MET A 168 13.66 2.47 -14.79
CA MET A 168 13.66 2.88 -16.19
C MET A 168 14.82 2.22 -16.95
N PHE A 169 14.51 1.45 -17.99
CA PHE A 169 15.40 1.20 -19.12
C PHE A 169 14.50 1.13 -20.37
N SER A 170 14.58 2.15 -21.25
CA SER A 170 13.91 2.25 -22.55
C SER A 170 12.43 2.69 -22.57
N ASP A 171 12.14 3.56 -23.54
CA ASP A 171 10.95 4.42 -23.76
C ASP A 171 9.58 3.72 -23.91
N GLU A 172 9.51 2.42 -23.70
CA GLU A 172 8.23 1.73 -23.54
C GLU A 172 8.09 1.37 -22.07
N ALA A 173 7.46 2.27 -21.32
CA ALA A 173 6.78 1.89 -20.10
C ALA A 173 5.65 0.91 -20.47
N LYS A 174 6.00 -0.33 -20.86
CA LYS A 174 5.09 -1.46 -20.80
C LYS A 174 4.54 -1.41 -19.39
N LYS A 175 3.25 -1.10 -19.27
CA LYS A 175 2.48 -1.44 -18.07
C LYS A 175 2.95 -2.84 -17.71
N THR A 176 3.34 -3.05 -16.47
CA THR A 176 3.69 -4.38 -15.99
C THR A 176 2.42 -5.22 -16.13
N ASP A 177 2.18 -5.74 -17.32
CA ASP A 177 1.24 -6.79 -17.61
C ASP A 177 1.77 -7.99 -16.83
N GLY A 178 1.08 -8.38 -15.76
CA GLY A 178 1.37 -9.63 -15.07
C GLY A 178 1.63 -9.59 -13.57
N VAL A 179 1.24 -8.53 -12.84
CA VAL A 179 0.87 -8.77 -11.43
C VAL A 179 -0.57 -9.26 -11.49
N TYR A 180 -0.77 -10.56 -11.26
CA TYR A 180 -2.09 -11.22 -11.25
C TYR A 180 -3.12 -10.36 -10.49
N LEU A 181 -3.94 -9.62 -11.25
CA LEU A 181 -5.00 -8.75 -10.72
C LEU A 181 -6.19 -9.59 -10.23
N ASP A 182 -6.17 -10.87 -10.57
CA ASP A 182 -7.24 -11.84 -10.44
C ASP A 182 -7.47 -12.25 -8.96
N GLN A 183 -6.51 -11.91 -8.08
CA GLN A 183 -6.54 -12.17 -6.64
C GLN A 183 -6.42 -10.87 -5.81
N ILE A 184 -6.76 -9.72 -6.40
CA ILE A 184 -6.69 -8.45 -5.68
C ILE A 184 -7.70 -8.44 -4.53
N GLU A 185 -7.25 -8.04 -3.34
CA GLU A 185 -8.10 -7.71 -2.22
C GLU A 185 -9.20 -6.72 -2.65
N PRO A 186 -10.47 -6.92 -2.27
CA PRO A 186 -11.59 -6.07 -2.72
C PRO A 186 -11.44 -4.58 -2.33
N ASN A 187 -10.48 -4.29 -1.46
CA ASN A 187 -10.18 -2.97 -0.94
C ASN A 187 -9.06 -2.24 -1.70
N VAL A 188 -8.28 -2.91 -2.56
CA VAL A 188 -7.29 -2.24 -3.41
C VAL A 188 -7.99 -1.64 -4.63
N ILE A 189 -7.77 -0.36 -4.83
CA ILE A 189 -8.54 0.46 -5.77
C ILE A 189 -7.73 0.89 -7.00
N CYS A 190 -6.41 0.98 -6.86
CA CYS A 190 -5.53 1.27 -7.98
C CYS A 190 -4.08 0.89 -7.68
N PHE A 191 -3.38 0.54 -8.76
CA PHE A 191 -1.92 0.43 -8.81
C PHE A 191 -1.37 1.61 -9.59
N ILE A 192 -0.45 2.36 -8.99
CA ILE A 192 0.17 3.52 -9.61
C ILE A 192 1.65 3.25 -9.79
N HIS A 193 2.14 3.32 -11.02
CA HIS A 193 3.56 3.14 -11.27
C HIS A 193 4.28 4.48 -11.23
N ILE A 194 5.43 4.52 -10.56
CA ILE A 194 6.29 5.69 -10.49
C ILE A 194 7.68 5.31 -10.95
N LEU A 195 8.21 6.07 -11.89
CA LEU A 195 9.54 5.89 -12.45
C LEU A 195 10.57 6.45 -11.47
N MET A 196 11.56 5.63 -11.15
CA MET A 196 12.68 5.98 -10.28
C MET A 196 14.00 5.59 -10.96
N ASP A 197 14.99 6.45 -10.80
CA ASP A 197 16.38 6.10 -10.99
C ASP A 197 16.89 5.45 -9.71
N PHE A 198 17.21 4.15 -9.77
CA PHE A 198 17.71 3.41 -8.61
C PHE A 198 19.18 3.69 -8.32
N GLY A 199 19.94 4.20 -9.29
CA GLY A 199 21.33 4.61 -9.08
C GLY A 199 21.44 5.91 -8.29
N THR A 200 20.56 6.87 -8.56
CA THR A 200 20.49 8.14 -7.81
C THR A 200 19.43 8.16 -6.71
N GLU A 201 18.64 7.09 -6.62
CA GLU A 201 17.47 6.94 -5.74
C GLU A 201 16.48 8.12 -5.85
N LYS A 202 16.31 8.67 -7.06
CA LYS A 202 15.47 9.85 -7.29
C LYS A 202 14.22 9.50 -8.09
N ILE A 203 13.11 10.07 -7.66
CA ILE A 203 11.88 10.11 -8.46
C ILE A 203 12.08 11.08 -9.61
N HIS A 204 11.82 10.64 -10.84
CA HIS A 204 11.93 11.51 -12.00
C HIS A 204 10.90 12.63 -11.97
N ASP A 205 11.32 13.82 -12.39
CA ASP A 205 10.43 14.90 -12.76
C ASP A 205 10.11 14.81 -14.26
N CYS A 206 9.06 14.06 -14.59
CA CYS A 206 8.64 13.82 -15.96
C CYS A 206 7.12 13.78 -16.07
N ASN A 207 6.58 13.97 -17.28
CA ASN A 207 5.14 13.98 -17.55
C ASN A 207 4.44 12.70 -17.08
N TYR A 208 5.10 11.55 -17.19
CA TYR A 208 4.57 10.28 -16.71
C TYR A 208 4.36 10.27 -15.19
N ASN A 209 5.38 10.66 -14.42
CA ASN A 209 5.28 10.74 -12.97
C ASN A 209 4.31 11.84 -12.52
N ASN A 210 4.28 12.98 -13.21
CA ASN A 210 3.30 14.05 -12.96
C ASN A 210 1.86 13.54 -13.10
N ARG A 211 1.57 12.79 -14.17
CA ARG A 211 0.26 12.16 -14.38
C ARG A 211 -0.05 11.13 -13.28
N SER A 212 0.89 10.24 -13.01
CA SER A 212 0.73 9.17 -12.01
C SER A 212 0.49 9.72 -10.60
N ILE A 213 1.18 10.79 -10.22
CA ILE A 213 0.98 11.47 -8.94
C ILE A 213 -0.37 12.20 -8.89
N ASN A 214 -0.81 12.79 -10.00
CA ASN A 214 -2.16 13.33 -10.08
C ASN A 214 -3.23 12.22 -9.95
N GLU A 215 -3.01 11.03 -10.49
CA GLU A 215 -3.91 9.88 -10.30
C GLU A 215 -4.03 9.46 -8.82
N ILE A 216 -2.92 9.46 -8.06
CA ILE A 216 -2.94 9.24 -6.60
C ILE A 216 -3.85 10.28 -5.93
N TYR A 217 -3.63 11.55 -6.24
CA TYR A 217 -4.42 12.65 -5.69
C TYR A 217 -5.92 12.50 -6.02
N GLN A 218 -6.27 12.21 -7.27
CA GLN A 218 -7.67 12.03 -7.69
C GLN A 218 -8.33 10.83 -7.02
N ALA A 219 -7.59 9.74 -6.82
CA ALA A 219 -8.09 8.61 -6.04
C ALA A 219 -8.42 9.06 -4.61
N ILE A 220 -7.49 9.73 -3.93
CA ILE A 220 -7.72 10.25 -2.56
C ILE A 220 -8.98 11.13 -2.48
N VAL A 221 -9.14 12.06 -3.43
CA VAL A 221 -10.32 12.94 -3.51
C VAL A 221 -11.61 12.14 -3.69
N THR A 222 -11.61 11.18 -4.62
CA THR A 222 -12.80 10.38 -4.96
C THR A 222 -13.30 9.62 -3.73
N TYR A 223 -12.41 8.94 -3.02
CA TYR A 223 -12.80 8.12 -1.87
C TYR A 223 -13.14 8.93 -0.63
N ASN A 224 -12.49 10.09 -0.42
CA ASN A 224 -12.90 11.01 0.64
C ASN A 224 -14.30 11.61 0.40
N LYS A 225 -14.77 11.71 -0.84
CA LYS A 225 -16.14 12.16 -1.16
C LYS A 225 -17.19 11.07 -0.97
N GLN A 226 -16.85 9.80 -1.23
CA GLN A 226 -17.80 8.67 -1.13
C GLN A 226 -18.12 8.28 0.32
N MET A 227 -17.31 8.70 1.29
CA MET A 227 -17.43 8.34 2.70
C MET A 227 -17.98 9.48 3.58
N LYS A 228 -18.38 10.61 2.97
CA LYS A 228 -19.13 11.71 3.62
C LYS A 228 -20.62 11.55 3.35
#